data_AF-A0A4S1E864-F1
#
_entry.id   AF-A0A4S1E864-F1
#
_cell.length_a   1.000
_cell.length_b   1.000
_cell.length_c   1.000
_cell.angle_alpha   90.00
_cell.angle_beta   90.00
_cell.angle_gamma   90.00
#
_symmetry.space_group_name_H-M   'P 1'
#
loop_
_entity.id
_entity.type
_entity.pdbx_description
1 polymer ?
#
loop_
_entity_poly.entity_id
_entity_poly.type
_entity_poly.pdbx_seq_one_letter_code
_entity_poly.pdbx_strand_id
1 'polypeptide(L)'
;MTKTWMQFFTVLMLSLCADVNANSLSTAKASVTFDQNLFDQWLSSAELKAEQGDAVYQNELGIVYLRGEGVEQDYTQAQEWFKKACENGNQNGCKNYRNLHEHRE
;
A
#
# COMPACT_ATOMS: atom_id res chain seq x y z
N MET A 1 25.73 -49.64 10.66
CA MET A 1 25.22 -49.13 11.95
C MET A 1 25.55 -47.65 12.05
N THR A 2 24.52 -46.79 12.02
CA THR A 2 24.32 -45.51 12.72
C THR A 2 23.18 -44.75 12.01
N LYS A 3 21.94 -45.17 12.30
CA LYS A 3 20.74 -44.35 12.15
C LYS A 3 20.83 -43.24 13.21
N THR A 4 20.96 -41.96 12.84
CA THR A 4 20.55 -40.85 13.74
C THR A 4 20.61 -39.48 13.06
N TRP A 5 21.62 -39.21 12.25
CA TRP A 5 21.92 -37.85 11.79
C TRP A 5 20.89 -37.24 10.84
N MET A 6 20.22 -38.07 10.02
CA MET A 6 19.20 -37.58 9.08
C MET A 6 17.85 -37.25 9.75
N GLN A 7 17.60 -37.74 10.98
CA GLN A 7 16.40 -37.35 11.73
C GLN A 7 16.63 -36.15 12.66
N PHE A 8 17.88 -35.86 13.03
CA PHE A 8 18.21 -34.61 13.72
C PHE A 8 18.10 -33.39 12.79
N PHE A 9 18.43 -33.54 11.50
CA PHE A 9 18.32 -32.43 10.55
C PHE A 9 16.86 -32.02 10.26
N THR A 10 15.91 -32.95 10.39
CA THR A 10 14.47 -32.66 10.18
C THR A 10 13.78 -32.05 11.40
N VAL A 11 14.27 -32.27 12.62
CA VAL A 11 13.68 -31.71 13.85
C VAL A 11 14.20 -30.29 14.14
N LEU A 12 15.37 -29.89 13.62
CA LEU A 12 15.89 -28.53 13.76
C LEU A 12 15.11 -27.48 12.94
N MET A 13 14.33 -27.89 11.94
CA MET A 13 13.45 -27.00 11.16
C MET A 13 12.04 -26.88 11.75
N LEU A 14 11.74 -27.56 12.86
CA LEU A 14 10.39 -27.68 13.40
C LEU A 14 10.33 -27.44 14.92
N SER A 15 10.99 -26.38 15.42
CA SER A 15 10.68 -25.80 16.73
C SER A 15 11.52 -24.58 17.06
N LEU A 16 11.04 -23.37 16.76
CA LEU A 16 10.63 -22.41 17.80
C LEU A 16 10.38 -21.01 17.20
N CYS A 17 9.16 -20.54 17.48
CA CYS A 17 8.77 -19.13 17.67
C CYS A 17 8.50 -18.28 16.43
N ALA A 18 7.31 -18.48 15.85
CA ALA A 18 6.45 -17.35 15.51
C ALA A 18 4.99 -17.72 15.80
N ASP A 19 4.68 -17.97 17.07
CA ASP A 19 3.33 -17.72 17.56
C ASP A 19 3.12 -16.20 17.45
N VAL A 20 2.58 -15.75 16.31
CA VAL A 20 1.99 -14.41 16.25
C VAL A 20 0.76 -14.47 17.14
N ASN A 21 0.95 -14.06 18.39
CA ASN A 21 -0.13 -13.70 19.30
C ASN A 21 -0.87 -12.50 18.69
N ALA A 22 -1.83 -12.76 17.80
CA ALA A 22 -2.77 -11.78 17.29
C ALA A 22 -3.84 -11.47 18.34
N ASN A 23 -3.41 -11.18 19.57
CA ASN A 23 -4.26 -10.66 20.62
C ASN A 23 -3.46 -9.69 21.51
N SER A 24 -2.95 -8.64 20.89
CA SER A 24 -2.68 -7.39 21.60
C SER A 24 -3.85 -6.45 21.36
N LEU A 25 -4.82 -6.50 22.28
CA LEU A 25 -5.82 -5.46 22.45
C LEU A 25 -5.09 -4.14 22.75
N SER A 26 -4.80 -3.37 21.70
CA SER A 26 -4.16 -2.06 21.78
C SER A 26 -5.15 -1.02 22.34
N THR A 27 -5.22 -0.93 23.66
CA THR A 27 -5.75 0.23 24.37
C THR A 27 -4.61 1.19 24.69
N ALA A 28 -4.17 1.96 23.69
CA ALA A 28 -3.33 3.15 23.90
C ALA A 28 -3.45 4.12 22.70
N LYS A 29 -4.46 4.99 22.72
CA LYS A 29 -4.46 6.22 21.92
C LYS A 29 -3.36 7.15 22.45
N ALA A 30 -2.14 7.10 21.91
CA ALA A 30 -1.14 8.17 22.04
C ALA A 30 0.08 7.99 21.10
N SER A 31 -0.18 7.76 19.82
CA SER A 31 0.66 8.15 18.69
C SER A 31 -0.07 7.64 17.46
N VAL A 32 -0.45 8.52 16.54
CA VAL A 32 -1.00 8.09 15.25
C VAL A 32 0.19 7.58 14.44
N THR A 33 0.66 6.38 14.77
CA THR A 33 1.63 5.66 13.94
C THR A 33 0.86 5.12 12.75
N PHE A 34 1.39 5.34 11.55
CA PHE A 34 0.87 4.77 10.31
C PHE A 34 0.81 3.24 10.45
N ASP A 35 -0.39 2.69 10.58
CA ASP A 35 -0.62 1.24 10.59
C ASP A 35 -0.63 0.74 9.15
N GLN A 36 0.49 0.14 8.73
CA GLN A 36 0.67 -0.41 7.38
C GLN A 36 -0.46 -1.38 6.98
N ASN A 37 -0.98 -2.17 7.93
CA ASN A 37 -2.06 -3.11 7.67
C ASN A 37 -3.37 -2.39 7.28
N LEU A 38 -3.65 -1.24 7.90
CA LEU A 38 -4.80 -0.42 7.56
C LEU A 38 -4.62 0.29 6.20
N PHE A 39 -3.40 0.66 5.86
CA PHE A 39 -3.08 1.23 4.55
C PHE A 39 -3.25 0.20 3.43
N ASP A 40 -2.76 -1.04 3.61
CA ASP A 40 -2.92 -2.11 2.63
C ASP A 40 -4.42 -2.40 2.35
N GLN A 41 -5.23 -2.44 3.41
CA GLN A 41 -6.68 -2.59 3.28
C GLN A 41 -7.32 -1.40 2.54
N TRP A 42 -6.89 -0.18 2.88
CA TRP A 42 -7.36 1.03 2.20
C TRP A 42 -6.97 1.04 0.72
N LEU A 43 -5.73 0.69 0.39
CA LEU A 43 -5.19 0.69 -0.97
C LEU A 43 -5.99 -0.25 -1.86
N SER A 44 -6.22 -1.49 -1.41
CA SER A 44 -7.06 -2.45 -2.15
C SER A 44 -8.48 -1.94 -2.38
N SER A 45 -9.10 -1.31 -1.37
CA SER A 45 -10.43 -0.73 -1.55
C SER A 45 -10.43 0.49 -2.47
N ALA A 46 -9.35 1.28 -2.45
CA ALA A 46 -9.19 2.48 -3.26
C ALA A 46 -9.01 2.12 -4.74
N GLU A 47 -8.18 1.12 -5.04
CA GLU A 47 -7.98 0.58 -6.39
C GLU A 47 -9.29 0.12 -7.01
N LEU A 48 -10.08 -0.67 -6.27
CA LEU A 48 -11.40 -1.13 -6.75
C LEU A 48 -12.33 0.03 -7.13
N LYS A 49 -12.39 1.08 -6.30
CA LYS A 49 -13.24 2.26 -6.58
C LYS A 49 -12.70 3.10 -7.73
N ALA A 50 -11.38 3.26 -7.79
CA ALA A 50 -10.72 3.97 -8.86
C ALA A 50 -10.92 3.27 -10.21
N GLU A 51 -10.88 1.94 -10.24
CA GLU A 51 -11.18 1.13 -11.44
C GLU A 51 -12.66 1.23 -11.85
N GLN A 52 -13.57 1.42 -10.89
CA GLN A 52 -14.99 1.68 -11.15
C GLN A 52 -15.26 3.10 -11.68
N GLY A 53 -14.23 3.93 -11.84
CA GLY A 53 -14.38 5.29 -12.37
C GLY A 53 -14.64 6.34 -11.28
N ASP A 54 -14.46 6.01 -10.00
CA ASP A 54 -14.57 7.00 -8.93
C ASP A 54 -13.40 7.99 -9.02
N ALA A 55 -13.70 9.16 -9.57
CA ALA A 55 -12.73 10.20 -9.85
C ALA A 55 -12.08 10.76 -8.58
N VAL A 56 -12.70 10.61 -7.41
CA VAL A 56 -12.11 11.01 -6.12
C VAL A 56 -10.99 10.04 -5.76
N TYR A 57 -11.27 8.74 -5.78
CA TYR A 57 -10.26 7.72 -5.47
C TYR A 57 -9.13 7.67 -6.48
N GLN A 58 -9.41 7.92 -7.76
CA GLN A 58 -8.36 8.09 -8.77
C GLN A 58 -7.41 9.26 -8.41
N ASN A 59 -7.94 10.39 -7.93
CA ASN A 59 -7.09 11.50 -7.48
C ASN A 59 -6.29 11.12 -6.22
N GLU A 60 -6.91 10.45 -5.24
CA GLU A 60 -6.22 10.03 -4.01
C GLU A 60 -5.10 9.02 -4.28
N LEU A 61 -5.31 8.03 -5.14
CA LEU A 61 -4.24 7.11 -5.58
C LEU A 61 -3.10 7.88 -6.25
N GLY A 62 -3.43 8.87 -7.10
CA GLY A 62 -2.42 9.73 -7.70
C GLY A 62 -1.56 10.45 -6.65
N ILE A 63 -2.16 10.95 -5.56
CA ILE A 63 -1.44 11.60 -4.45
C ILE A 63 -0.54 10.61 -3.71
N VAL A 64 -1.04 9.39 -3.46
CA VAL A 64 -0.30 8.34 -2.77
C VAL A 64 0.97 7.97 -3.53
N TYR A 65 0.86 7.70 -4.85
CA TYR A 65 2.03 7.43 -5.69
C TYR A 65 2.92 8.66 -5.86
N LEU A 66 2.37 9.87 -5.89
CA LEU A 66 3.15 11.12 -5.99
C LEU A 66 4.05 11.32 -4.76
N ARG A 67 3.56 10.93 -3.57
CA ARG A 67 4.28 11.15 -2.30
C ARG A 67 5.04 9.94 -1.79
N GLY A 68 4.73 8.74 -2.30
CA GLY A 68 5.24 7.50 -1.74
C GLY A 68 4.71 7.23 -0.33
N GLU A 69 3.45 7.59 -0.06
CA GLU A 69 2.82 7.33 1.24
C GLU A 69 2.39 5.86 1.33
N GLY A 70 3.21 5.02 1.97
CA GLY A 70 2.93 3.58 2.10
C GLY A 70 3.23 2.74 0.86
N VAL A 71 3.51 3.37 -0.29
CA VAL A 71 4.00 2.75 -1.53
C VAL A 71 5.31 3.38 -1.97
N GLU A 72 6.02 2.77 -2.92
CA GLU A 72 7.14 3.42 -3.58
C GLU A 72 6.65 4.64 -4.38
N GLN A 73 7.38 5.74 -4.30
CA GLN A 73 7.05 6.94 -5.05
C GLN A 73 7.19 6.67 -6.56
N ASP A 74 6.12 6.92 -7.30
CA ASP A 74 6.09 6.72 -8.74
C ASP A 74 5.31 7.85 -9.43
N TYR A 75 6.05 8.77 -10.04
CA TYR A 75 5.49 9.90 -10.77
C TYR A 75 4.77 9.50 -12.07
N THR A 76 5.08 8.34 -12.63
CA THR A 76 4.42 7.84 -13.83
C THR A 76 3.04 7.31 -13.45
N GLN A 77 2.96 6.45 -12.43
CA GLN A 77 1.67 5.97 -11.92
C GLN A 77 0.81 7.12 -11.38
N ALA A 78 1.40 8.07 -10.64
CA ALA A 78 0.69 9.25 -10.17
C ALA A 78 0.03 10.02 -11.32
N GLN A 79 0.78 10.23 -12.41
CA GLN A 79 0.29 10.93 -13.60
C GLN A 79 -0.86 10.18 -14.27
N GLU A 80 -0.77 8.86 -14.41
CA GLU A 80 -1.84 8.04 -14.99
C GLU A 80 -3.13 8.12 -14.17
N TRP A 81 -3.02 8.05 -12.84
CA TRP A 81 -4.17 8.17 -11.95
C TRP A 81 -4.80 9.56 -11.98
N PHE A 82 -3.97 10.62 -11.99
CA PHE A 82 -4.48 11.99 -12.15
C PHE A 82 -5.13 12.23 -13.51
N LYS A 83 -4.61 11.62 -14.57
CA LYS A 83 -5.21 11.69 -15.91
C LYS A 83 -6.61 11.07 -15.90
N LYS A 84 -6.75 9.85 -15.38
CA LYS A 84 -8.05 9.17 -15.25
C LYS A 84 -9.02 9.99 -14.40
N ALA A 85 -8.56 10.54 -13.28
CA ALA A 85 -9.36 11.41 -12.42
C ALA A 85 -9.88 12.63 -13.20
N CYS A 86 -9.03 13.25 -14.01
CA CYS A 86 -9.41 14.37 -14.87
C CYS A 86 -10.43 13.98 -15.93
N GLU A 87 -10.22 12.85 -16.61
CA GLU A 87 -11.14 12.31 -17.63
C GLU A 87 -12.52 12.00 -17.04
N ASN A 88 -12.58 11.58 -15.77
CA ASN A 88 -13.82 11.35 -15.02
C ASN A 88 -14.36 12.60 -14.30
N GLY A 89 -13.85 13.79 -14.63
CA GLY A 89 -14.42 15.08 -14.19
C GLY A 89 -13.91 15.60 -12.85
N ASN A 90 -12.89 14.99 -12.24
CA ASN A 90 -12.27 15.53 -11.03
C ASN A 90 -11.32 16.69 -11.37
N GLN A 91 -11.71 17.90 -10.96
CA GLN A 91 -10.94 19.12 -11.21
C GLN A 91 -9.58 19.13 -10.50
N ASN A 92 -9.46 18.51 -9.32
CA ASN A 92 -8.19 18.38 -8.62
C ASN A 92 -7.27 17.40 -9.36
N GLY A 93 -7.82 16.31 -9.88
CA GLY A 93 -7.12 15.40 -10.79
C GLY A 93 -6.54 16.13 -12.00
N CYS A 94 -7.34 16.97 -12.66
CA CYS A 94 -6.85 17.79 -13.80
C CYS A 94 -5.73 18.75 -13.41
N LYS A 95 -5.83 19.42 -12.26
CA LYS A 95 -4.79 20.33 -11.76
C LYS A 95 -3.50 19.57 -11.46
N ASN A 96 -3.61 18.45 -10.74
CA ASN A 96 -2.47 17.62 -10.36
C ASN A 96 -1.79 17.01 -11.60
N TYR A 97 -2.58 16.54 -12.57
CA TYR A 97 -2.08 16.06 -13.86
C TYR A 97 -1.27 17.14 -14.57
N ARG A 98 -1.82 18.36 -14.69
CA ARG A 98 -1.13 19.50 -15.31
C ARG A 98 0.16 19.87 -14.57
N ASN A 99 0.09 20.05 -13.25
CA ASN A 99 1.25 20.44 -12.45
C ASN A 99 2.41 19.43 -12.61
N LEU A 100 2.10 18.14 -12.69
CA LEU A 100 3.08 17.08 -12.84
C LEU A 100 3.69 17.00 -14.25
N HIS A 101 3.02 17.56 -15.27
CA HIS A 101 3.59 17.79 -16.59
C HIS A 101 4.49 19.03 -16.61
N GLU A 102 4.09 20.10 -15.93
CA GLU A 102 4.81 21.39 -15.93
C GLU A 102 6.17 21.33 -15.20
N HIS A 103 6.37 20.39 -14.28
CA HIS A 103 7.62 20.25 -13.50
C HIS A 103 8.57 19.16 -14.04
N ARG A 104 8.31 18.63 -15.25
CA ARG A 104 9.11 17.58 -15.90
C ARG A 104 9.98 18.07 -17.07
N GLU A 105 10.13 19.38 -17.25
CA GLU A 105 11.08 20.04 -18.17
C GLU A 105 12.19 20.75 -17.40
#